data_AF-A3SLL7-F1
#
_entry.id   AF-A3SLL7-F1
#
_cell.length_a   1.000
_cell.length_b   1.000
_cell.length_c   1.000
_cell.angle_alpha   90.00
_cell.angle_beta   90.00
_cell.angle_gamma   90.00
#
_symmetry.space_group_name_H-M   'P 1'
#
loop_
_entity.id
_entity.type
_entity.pdbx_description
1 polymer ?
#
loop_
_entity_poly.entity_id
_entity_poly.type
_entity_poly.pdbx_seq_one_letter_code
_entity_poly.pdbx_strand_id
1 'polypeptide(L)'
;MSSKPTDKPPANALRVERWSDMPTGTAPARYEIIGEDGKAKTITLTKGNRIILDALIKQPLYCASPVRISDRVCILRHDYGVPITKEMYDNDTATDRARFGVYFLAGKVRRIFGGVK
;
A
#
# COMPACT_ATOMS: atom_id res chain seq x y z
N MET A 1 -20.30 -15.83 2.52
CA MET A 1 -19.68 -15.73 3.85
C MET A 1 -19.50 -14.25 4.15
N SER A 2 -20.37 -13.68 4.98
CA SER A 2 -20.31 -12.25 5.35
C SER A 2 -19.26 -12.05 6.44
N SER A 3 -18.10 -11.50 6.08
CA SER A 3 -17.14 -11.00 7.05
C SER A 3 -17.76 -9.82 7.80
N LYS A 4 -17.85 -9.94 9.14
CA LYS A 4 -18.28 -8.85 10.01
C LYS A 4 -17.41 -7.60 9.71
N PRO A 5 -17.97 -6.38 9.70
CA PRO A 5 -17.15 -5.19 9.70
C PRO A 5 -16.29 -5.27 10.96
N THR A 6 -14.99 -5.46 10.76
CA THR A 6 -14.06 -5.54 11.89
C THR A 6 -13.77 -4.09 12.23
N ASP A 7 -14.26 -3.59 13.36
CA ASP A 7 -13.97 -2.21 13.81
C ASP A 7 -12.48 -1.94 14.02
N LYS A 8 -11.67 -3.00 14.01
CA LYS A 8 -10.23 -2.95 14.22
C LYS A 8 -9.47 -3.27 12.95
N PRO A 9 -8.44 -2.47 12.62
CA PRO A 9 -7.56 -2.76 11.50
C PRO A 9 -6.77 -4.05 11.77
N PRO A 10 -6.18 -4.65 10.72
CA PRO A 10 -5.29 -5.78 10.87
C PRO A 10 -4.17 -5.49 11.86
N ALA A 11 -3.85 -6.45 12.71
CA ALA A 11 -2.80 -6.29 13.73
C ALA A 11 -1.41 -6.01 13.12
N ASN A 12 -1.19 -6.41 11.86
CA ASN A 12 0.04 -6.14 11.12
C ASN A 12 0.01 -4.84 10.31
N ALA A 13 -1.04 -4.00 10.40
CA ALA A 13 -1.05 -2.73 9.69
C ALA A 13 0.08 -1.81 10.19
N LEU A 14 0.91 -1.29 9.28
CA LEU A 14 2.05 -0.45 9.62
C LEU A 14 1.64 1.01 9.75
N ARG A 15 1.86 1.58 10.93
CA ARG A 15 1.84 3.01 11.12
C ARG A 15 3.22 3.57 10.80
N VAL A 16 3.29 4.38 9.75
CA VAL A 16 4.54 4.98 9.29
C VAL A 16 4.65 6.38 9.89
N GLU A 17 5.63 6.60 10.75
CA GLU A 17 5.91 7.92 11.34
C GLU A 17 7.07 8.61 10.64
N ARG A 18 7.95 7.85 9.98
CA ARG A 18 9.09 8.36 9.22
C ARG A 18 9.49 7.42 8.09
N TRP A 19 10.28 7.92 7.14
CA TRP A 19 10.78 7.12 6.01
C TRP A 19 11.60 5.91 6.44
N SER A 20 12.29 6.02 7.58
CA SER A 20 13.10 4.94 8.15
C SER A 20 12.28 3.74 8.63
N ASP A 21 10.96 3.88 8.83
CA ASP A 21 10.08 2.77 9.21
C ASP A 21 9.69 1.91 7.99
N MET A 22 10.01 2.38 6.77
CA MET A 22 9.68 1.71 5.52
C MET A 22 10.87 0.99 4.89
N PRO A 23 10.64 0.07 3.94
CA PRO A 23 11.71 -0.59 3.21
C PRO A 23 12.68 0.41 2.58
N THR A 24 13.97 0.14 2.74
CA THR A 24 15.03 0.96 2.15
C THR A 24 15.29 0.52 0.70
N GLY A 25 15.51 1.49 -0.19
CA GLY A 25 15.85 1.24 -1.59
C GLY A 25 15.06 2.12 -2.55
N THR A 26 15.75 3.07 -3.17
CA THR A 26 15.17 4.00 -4.16
C THR A 26 15.43 3.58 -5.60
N ALA A 27 16.30 2.59 -5.82
CA ALA A 27 16.65 2.07 -7.14
C ALA A 27 15.40 1.61 -7.91
N PRO A 28 15.36 1.72 -9.24
CA PRO A 28 14.23 1.27 -10.02
C PRO A 28 13.90 -0.21 -9.79
N ALA A 29 12.62 -0.52 -9.65
CA ALA A 29 12.11 -1.89 -9.54
C ALA A 29 10.88 -2.07 -10.42
N ARG A 30 10.75 -3.27 -10.99
CA ARG A 30 9.61 -3.66 -11.81
C ARG A 30 8.62 -4.47 -10.99
N TYR A 31 7.33 -4.24 -11.25
CA TYR A 31 6.23 -4.90 -10.57
C TYR A 31 5.24 -5.42 -11.59
N GLU A 32 4.76 -6.62 -11.36
CA GLU A 32 3.60 -7.18 -12.03
C GLU A 32 2.39 -6.92 -11.15
N ILE A 33 1.35 -6.32 -11.74
CA ILE A 33 0.06 -6.04 -11.14
C ILE A 33 -0.97 -6.84 -11.90
N ILE A 34 -1.72 -7.68 -11.20
CA ILE A 34 -2.88 -8.36 -11.75
C ILE A 34 -4.10 -7.50 -11.39
N GLY A 35 -4.69 -6.87 -12.40
CA GLY A 35 -5.91 -6.08 -12.26
C GLY A 35 -7.12 -6.96 -11.92
N GLU A 36 -8.23 -6.31 -11.55
CA GLU A 36 -9.49 -7.01 -11.25
C GLU A 36 -10.05 -7.76 -12.47
N ASP A 37 -9.72 -7.31 -13.68
CA ASP A 37 -10.05 -7.98 -14.95
C ASP A 37 -9.17 -9.20 -15.25
N GLY A 38 -8.24 -9.54 -14.34
CA GLY A 38 -7.29 -10.63 -14.50
C GLY A 38 -6.12 -10.32 -15.43
N LYS A 39 -6.04 -9.11 -16.01
CA LYS A 39 -4.90 -8.73 -16.88
C LYS A 39 -3.70 -8.35 -16.03
N ALA A 40 -2.56 -8.91 -16.41
CA ALA A 40 -1.28 -8.53 -15.84
C ALA A 40 -0.73 -7.28 -16.55
N LYS A 41 -0.36 -6.27 -15.77
CA LYS A 41 0.36 -5.09 -16.22
C LYS A 41 1.70 -5.01 -15.51
N THR A 42 2.75 -4.66 -16.26
CA THR A 42 4.06 -4.39 -15.67
C THR A 42 4.25 -2.88 -15.51
N ILE A 43 4.69 -2.45 -14.33
CA ILE A 43 5.07 -1.07 -14.06
C ILE A 43 6.51 -1.00 -13.52
N THR A 44 7.18 0.12 -13.76
CA THR A 44 8.48 0.43 -13.16
C THR A 44 8.31 1.58 -12.18
N LEU A 45 8.69 1.37 -10.93
CA LEU A 45 8.64 2.40 -9.89
C LEU A 45 10.04 2.73 -9.39
N THR A 46 10.20 3.98 -8.96
CA THR A 46 11.43 4.50 -8.37
C THR A 46 11.11 5.31 -7.11
N LYS A 47 12.14 5.62 -6.30
CA LYS A 47 12.04 6.55 -5.16
C LYS A 47 10.89 6.18 -4.20
N GLY A 48 10.16 7.19 -3.71
CA GLY A 48 9.10 7.00 -2.71
C GLY A 48 7.94 6.11 -3.18
N ASN A 49 7.55 6.16 -4.46
CA ASN A 49 6.45 5.31 -4.96
C ASN A 49 6.81 3.83 -4.87
N ARG A 50 8.06 3.50 -5.16
CA ARG A 50 8.59 2.15 -4.97
C ARG A 50 8.52 1.72 -3.51
N ILE A 51 9.00 2.57 -2.60
CA ILE A 51 9.03 2.28 -1.15
C ILE A 51 7.62 2.02 -0.62
N ILE A 52 6.65 2.85 -1.01
CA ILE A 52 5.25 2.69 -0.59
C ILE A 52 4.66 1.40 -1.15
N LEU A 53 4.92 1.06 -2.41
CA LEU A 53 4.42 -0.20 -2.97
C LEU A 53 5.09 -1.42 -2.30
N ASP A 54 6.41 -1.39 -2.09
CA ASP A 54 7.14 -2.44 -1.36
C ASP A 54 6.59 -2.62 0.05
N ALA A 55 6.21 -1.53 0.73
CA ALA A 55 5.60 -1.58 2.05
C ALA A 55 4.17 -2.17 2.00
N LEU A 56 3.33 -1.73 1.06
CA LEU A 56 1.97 -2.26 0.85
C LEU A 56 1.94 -3.74 0.48
N ILE A 57 2.94 -4.23 -0.27
CA ILE A 57 3.09 -5.66 -0.59
C ILE A 57 3.33 -6.49 0.67
N LYS A 58 4.07 -5.94 1.65
CA LYS A 58 4.37 -6.64 2.90
C LYS A 58 3.19 -6.61 3.88
N GLN A 59 2.56 -5.45 4.04
CA GLN A 59 1.48 -5.26 5.01
C GLN A 59 0.65 -4.00 4.70
N PRO A 60 -0.60 -3.92 5.21
CA PRO A 60 -1.44 -2.73 5.07
C PRO A 60 -0.82 -1.49 5.73
N LEU A 61 -1.11 -0.29 5.23
CA LEU A 61 -0.53 0.98 5.74
C LEU A 61 -1.58 1.93 6.29
N TYR A 62 -1.33 2.54 7.44
CA TYR A 62 -2.19 3.62 7.95
C TYR A 62 -2.08 4.87 7.05
N CYS A 63 -3.23 5.45 6.72
CA CYS A 63 -3.35 6.67 5.92
C CYS A 63 -2.82 7.90 6.66
N ALA A 64 -3.06 7.96 7.97
CA ALA A 64 -2.55 9.00 8.85
C ALA A 64 -1.04 8.83 9.02
N SER A 65 -0.26 9.55 8.21
CA SER A 65 1.19 9.50 8.27
C SER A 65 1.82 10.84 7.87
N PRO A 66 2.83 11.32 8.62
CA PRO A 66 3.54 12.57 8.33
C PRO A 66 4.36 12.52 7.03
N VAL A 67 4.68 11.32 6.52
CA VAL A 67 5.45 11.19 5.26
C VAL A 67 4.59 11.31 3.99
N ARG A 68 3.32 11.68 4.13
CA ARG A 68 2.35 11.87 3.03
C ARG A 68 2.21 10.61 2.17
N ILE A 69 1.79 9.52 2.81
CA ILE A 69 1.52 8.25 2.14
C ILE A 69 0.38 8.41 1.12
N SER A 70 -0.66 9.18 1.48
CA SER A 70 -1.84 9.40 0.63
C SER A 70 -1.51 9.94 -0.76
N ASP A 71 -0.60 10.89 -0.87
CA ASP A 71 -0.20 11.47 -2.17
C ASP A 71 0.39 10.39 -3.09
N ARG A 72 1.24 9.53 -2.53
CA ARG A 72 1.88 8.44 -3.28
C ARG A 72 0.91 7.31 -3.59
N VAL A 73 0.01 6.98 -2.67
CA VAL A 73 -1.06 6.02 -2.92
C VAL A 73 -1.98 6.51 -4.02
N CYS A 74 -2.28 7.81 -4.07
CA CYS A 74 -3.05 8.42 -5.15
C CYS A 74 -2.36 8.20 -6.50
N ILE A 75 -1.07 8.53 -6.60
CA ILE A 75 -0.27 8.28 -7.81
C ILE A 75 -0.25 6.79 -8.19
N LEU A 76 0.00 5.90 -7.23
CA LEU A 76 0.02 4.45 -7.48
C LEU A 76 -1.33 3.95 -8.02
N ARG A 77 -2.43 4.44 -7.45
CA ARG A 77 -3.78 4.04 -7.85
C ARG A 77 -4.18 4.62 -9.21
N HIS A 78 -4.03 5.93 -9.40
CA HIS A 78 -4.51 6.64 -10.58
C HIS A 78 -3.58 6.51 -11.78
N ASP A 79 -2.27 6.73 -11.59
CA ASP A 79 -1.32 6.81 -12.71
C ASP A 79 -0.82 5.41 -13.09
N TYR A 80 -0.58 4.56 -12.10
CA TYR A 80 -0.03 3.22 -12.32
C TYR A 80 -1.09 2.12 -12.40
N GLY A 81 -2.29 2.37 -11.88
CA GLY A 81 -3.38 1.39 -11.85
C GLY A 81 -3.19 0.31 -10.80
N VAL A 82 -2.47 0.60 -9.72
CA VAL A 82 -2.30 -0.36 -8.61
C VAL A 82 -3.66 -0.52 -7.90
N PRO A 83 -4.15 -1.75 -7.69
CA PRO A 83 -5.43 -2.00 -7.04
C PRO A 83 -5.30 -1.79 -5.53
N ILE A 84 -5.31 -0.52 -5.11
CA ILE A 84 -5.26 -0.11 -3.71
C ILE A 84 -6.66 0.26 -3.25
N THR A 85 -7.15 -0.41 -2.22
CA THR A 85 -8.39 -0.07 -1.52
C THR A 85 -8.07 0.67 -0.23
N LYS A 86 -9.03 1.49 0.22
CA LYS A 86 -8.97 2.18 1.49
C LYS A 86 -10.16 1.74 2.32
N GLU A 87 -9.91 1.15 3.46
CA GLU A 87 -10.94 0.86 4.45
C GLU A 87 -10.88 1.89 5.57
N MET A 88 -12.05 2.29 6.07
CA MET A 88 -12.18 3.24 7.16
C MET A 88 -12.50 2.47 8.44
N TYR A 89 -11.78 2.82 9.49
CA TYR A 89 -11.94 2.29 10.84
C TYR A 89 -12.19 3.45 11.79
N ASP A 90 -12.85 3.17 12.89
CA ASP A 90 -13.23 4.17 13.89
C ASP A 90 -12.47 3.92 15.21
N ASN A 91 -12.42 4.94 16.09
CA ASN A 91 -11.77 4.88 17.40
C ASN A 91 -10.27 4.53 17.34
N ASP A 92 -9.46 5.41 16.75
CA ASP A 92 -8.00 5.26 16.75
C ASP A 92 -7.44 5.45 18.17
N THR A 93 -7.20 4.37 18.89
CA THR A 93 -6.67 4.41 20.26
C THR A 93 -5.27 5.01 20.36
N ALA A 94 -4.54 5.12 19.25
CA ALA A 94 -3.18 5.66 19.24
C ALA A 94 -3.11 7.14 18.85
N THR A 95 -4.14 7.72 18.23
CA THR A 95 -4.18 9.17 17.93
C THR A 95 -5.41 9.88 18.48
N ASP A 96 -6.28 9.19 19.20
CA ASP A 96 -7.58 9.68 19.69
C ASP A 96 -8.51 10.19 18.55
N ARG A 97 -8.23 9.76 17.31
CA ARG A 97 -9.03 10.18 16.15
C ARG A 97 -10.31 9.36 16.08
N ALA A 98 -11.42 10.06 15.87
CA ALA A 98 -12.72 9.43 15.66
C ALA A 98 -12.71 8.43 14.50
N ARG A 99 -11.98 8.73 13.42
CA ARG A 99 -11.90 7.88 12.21
C ARG A 99 -10.50 7.91 11.60
N PHE A 100 -10.05 6.78 11.07
CA PHE A 100 -8.80 6.65 10.35
C PHE A 100 -8.93 5.67 9.18
N GLY A 101 -8.11 5.86 8.15
CA GLY A 101 -8.08 4.98 6.99
C GLY A 101 -6.87 4.06 7.01
N VAL A 102 -7.02 2.85 6.49
CA VAL A 102 -5.92 1.93 6.20
C VAL A 102 -5.98 1.52 4.73
N TYR A 103 -4.82 1.55 4.07
CA TYR A 103 -4.65 1.17 2.69
C TYR A 103 -4.29 -0.31 2.57
N PHE A 104 -4.95 -0.99 1.63
CA PHE A 104 -4.79 -2.40 1.35
C PHE A 104 -4.54 -2.63 -0.14
N LEU A 105 -3.81 -3.70 -0.47
CA LEU A 105 -3.79 -4.22 -1.84
C LEU A 105 -4.97 -5.16 -2.04
N ALA A 106 -5.87 -4.80 -2.96
CA ALA A 106 -7.04 -5.59 -3.33
C ALA A 106 -6.75 -6.61 -4.44
N GLY A 107 -5.57 -6.53 -5.07
CA GLY A 107 -5.14 -7.45 -6.13
C GLY A 107 -3.78 -8.07 -5.87
N LYS A 108 -3.34 -8.94 -6.79
CA LYS A 108 -2.01 -9.53 -6.74
C LYS A 108 -0.99 -8.56 -7.32
N VAL A 109 -0.11 -8.05 -6.45
CA VAL A 109 1.04 -7.25 -6.87
C VAL A 109 2.29 -7.95 -6.40
N ARG A 110 3.24 -8.18 -7.31
CA ARG A 110 4.51 -8.82 -7.00
C ARG A 110 5.66 -8.10 -7.68
N ARG A 111 6.79 -8.01 -6.98
CA ARG A 111 8.03 -7.55 -7.59
C ARG A 111 8.53 -8.61 -8.56
N ILE A 112 8.87 -8.20 -9.77
CA ILE A 112 9.50 -9.08 -10.76
C ILE A 112 10.99 -8.74 -10.83
N PHE A 113 11.82 -9.73 -10.52
CA PHE A 113 13.25 -9.63 -10.79
C PHE A 113 13.44 -9.98 -12.25
N GLY A 114 14.00 -9.05 -13.03
CA GLY A 114 14.34 -9.33 -14.40
C GLY A 114 15.41 -10.42 -14.42
N GLY A 115 15.01 -11.67 -14.62
CA GLY A 115 15.87 -12.66 -15.22
C GLY A 115 16.15 -12.19 -16.63
N VAL A 116 17.30 -11.56 -16.83
CA VAL A 116 18.00 -11.74 -18.10
C VAL A 116 18.40 -13.21 -18.07
N LYS A 117 17.76 -14.01 -18.91
CA LYS A 117 18.28 -15.33 -19.26
C LYS A 117 18.97 -15.19 -20.60
#